data_AF-J9G8D1-F1
#
_entry.id   AF-J9G8D1-F1
#
_cell.length_a   1.000
_cell.length_b   1.000
_cell.length_c   1.000
_cell.angle_alpha   90.00
_cell.angle_beta   90.00
_cell.angle_gamma   90.00
#
_symmetry.space_group_name_H-M   'P 1'
#
loop_
_entity.id
_entity.type
_entity.pdbx_description
1 polymer ?
#
loop_
_entity_poly.entity_id
_entity_poly.type
_entity_poly.pdbx_seq_one_letter_code
_entity_poly.pdbx_strand_id
1 'polypeptide(L)' 'MSKFLFYAVPEAIVRELGLTGLRRDDAKGHWLLSAGDLRPYGIDKALSEGARTVTAEEVKEMFNPKTFQV' A
#
# COMPACT_ATOMS: atom_id res chain seq x y z
N MET A 1 -8.44 -10.18 -17.37
CA MET A 1 -7.70 -8.95 -17.02
C MET A 1 -7.20 -9.09 -15.60
N SER A 2 -5.89 -9.26 -15.41
CA SER A 2 -5.31 -9.29 -14.06
C SER A 2 -5.43 -7.90 -13.45
N LYS A 3 -6.41 -7.71 -12.56
CA LYS A 3 -6.51 -6.51 -11.73
C LYS A 3 -5.22 -6.43 -10.92
N PHE A 4 -4.40 -5.42 -11.17
CA PHE A 4 -3.28 -5.10 -10.29
C PHE A 4 -3.89 -4.65 -8.96
N LEU A 5 -3.88 -5.56 -7.98
CA LEU A 5 -4.33 -5.31 -6.62
C LEU A 5 -3.16 -4.74 -5.85
N PHE A 6 -3.30 -3.49 -5.47
CA PHE A 6 -2.39 -2.83 -4.55
C PHE A 6 -2.99 -2.85 -3.16
N TYR A 7 -2.15 -2.69 -2.15
CA TYR A 7 -2.56 -2.70 -0.76
C TYR A 7 -1.96 -1.47 -0.09
N ALA A 8 -2.83 -0.66 0.50
CA ALA A 8 -2.40 0.38 1.42
C ALA A 8 -2.34 -0.25 2.80
N VAL A 9 -1.14 -0.36 3.36
CA VAL A 9 -0.90 -1.03 4.65
C VAL A 9 -0.42 -0.03 5.70
N PRO A 10 -0.75 -0.22 6.98
CA PRO A 10 -0.21 0.59 8.07
C PRO A 10 1.31 0.41 8.24
N GLU A 11 1.96 1.38 8.90
CA GLU A 11 3.41 1.37 9.16
C GLU A 11 3.88 0.08 9.83
N ALA A 12 3.10 -0.45 10.77
CA ALA A 12 3.45 -1.63 11.55
C ALA A 12 3.83 -2.82 10.66
N ILE A 13 3.03 -3.08 9.62
CA ILE A 13 3.25 -4.18 8.68
C ILE A 13 4.50 -3.94 7.83
N VAL A 14 4.68 -2.70 7.33
CA VAL A 14 5.84 -2.34 6.52
C VAL A 14 7.13 -2.40 7.32
N ARG A 15 7.07 -2.00 8.59
CA ARG A 15 8.20 -2.07 9.51
C ARG A 15 8.57 -3.52 9.84
N GLU A 16 7.58 -4.40 10.04
CA GLU A 16 7.81 -5.84 10.21
C GLU A 16 8.44 -6.46 8.95
N LEU A 17 8.01 -6.01 7.77
CA LEU A 17 8.60 -6.43 6.49
C LEU A 17 9.95 -5.77 6.16
N GLY A 18 10.37 -4.77 6.92
CA GLY A 18 11.59 -4.00 6.63
C GLY A 18 11.52 -3.16 5.34
N LEU A 19 10.31 -2.80 4.89
CA LEU A 19 10.08 -2.11 3.61
C LEU A 19 9.93 -0.59 3.75
N THR A 20 10.11 -0.02 4.95
CA THR A 20 9.83 1.39 5.27
C THR A 20 10.63 2.38 4.43
N GLY A 21 11.85 2.02 4.01
CA GLY A 21 12.69 2.85 3.13
C GLY A 21 12.65 2.46 1.64
N LEU A 22 11.93 1.40 1.28
CA LEU A 22 11.89 0.85 -0.07
C LEU A 22 10.55 1.15 -0.78
N ARG A 23 9.53 1.51 -0.01
CA ARG A 23 8.15 1.70 -0.48
C ARG A 23 7.69 3.12 -0.20
N ARG A 24 6.73 3.57 -1.01
CA ARG A 24 6.18 4.92 -0.93
C ARG A 24 5.03 4.95 0.06
N ASP A 25 5.02 5.94 0.94
CA ASP A 25 3.90 6.26 1.81
C ASP A 25 2.97 7.32 1.18
N ASP A 26 1.74 7.42 1.67
CA ASP A 26 0.73 8.40 1.24
C ASP A 26 0.79 9.71 2.04
N ALA A 27 1.85 9.92 2.83
CA ALA A 27 1.99 11.00 3.82
C ALA A 27 0.88 11.05 4.89
N LYS A 28 0.01 10.03 4.96
CA LYS A 28 -1.07 9.89 5.96
C LYS A 28 -0.91 8.62 6.80
N GLY A 29 0.24 7.96 6.72
CA GLY A 29 0.56 6.77 7.51
C GLY A 29 0.15 5.44 6.86
N HIS A 30 -0.06 5.41 5.54
CA HIS A 30 -0.21 4.17 4.78
C HIS A 30 0.88 4.03 3.72
N TRP A 31 1.37 2.81 3.56
CA TRP A 31 2.37 2.47 2.57
C TRP A 31 1.77 1.64 1.46
N LEU A 32 2.23 1.89 0.25
CA LEU A 32 1.81 1.16 -0.93
C LEU A 32 2.63 -0.13 -1.09
N LEU A 33 1.97 -1.27 -0.91
CA LEU A 33 2.52 -2.60 -1.20
C LEU A 33 1.80 -3.27 -2.37
N SER A 34 2.52 -4.14 -3.06
CA SER A 34 1.93 -5.06 -4.02
C SER A 34 1.61 -6.41 -3.35
N ALA A 35 0.78 -7.23 -3.99
CA ALA A 35 0.54 -8.61 -3.56
C ALA A 35 1.85 -9.43 -3.42
N GLY A 36 2.90 -9.08 -4.18
CA GLY A 36 4.21 -9.73 -4.10
C GLY A 36 4.96 -9.42 -2.81
N ASP A 37 4.90 -8.17 -2.35
CA ASP A 37 5.52 -7.73 -1.09
C ASP A 37 4.82 -8.34 0.13
N LEU A 38 3.51 -8.50 0.05
CA LEU A 38 2.68 -9.07 1.10
C LEU A 38 2.66 -10.60 1.09
N ARG A 39 3.18 -11.25 0.05
CA ARG A 39 3.23 -12.71 -0.05
C ARG A 39 3.99 -13.36 1.13
N PRO A 40 5.17 -12.89 1.56
CA PRO A 40 5.84 -13.43 2.75
C PRO A 40 5.13 -13.10 4.08
N TYR A 41 4.37 -12.00 4.13
CA TYR A 41 3.58 -11.62 5.32
C TYR A 41 2.27 -12.41 5.45
N GLY A 42 1.67 -12.75 4.31
CA GLY A 42 0.30 -13.20 4.19
C GLY A 42 -0.66 -12.03 3.97
N ILE A 43 -1.34 -12.02 2.83
CA ILE A 43 -2.33 -10.98 2.47
C ILE A 43 -3.47 -10.95 3.50
N ASP A 44 -3.95 -12.12 3.92
CA ASP A 44 -5.07 -12.26 4.85
C ASP A 44 -4.73 -11.69 6.25
N LYS A 45 -3.53 -12.00 6.75
CA LYS A 45 -2.99 -11.42 8.00
C LYS A 45 -2.92 -9.90 7.89
N ALA A 46 -2.39 -9.39 6.78
CA ALA A 46 -2.30 -7.96 6.56
C ALA A 46 -3.67 -7.27 6.57
N LEU A 47 -4.66 -7.85 5.88
CA LEU A 47 -6.03 -7.33 5.86
C LEU A 47 -6.65 -7.32 7.28
N SER A 48 -6.42 -8.37 8.08
CA SER A 48 -6.88 -8.43 9.47
C SER A 48 -6.21 -7.38 10.38
N GLU A 49 -5.02 -6.93 10.04
CA GLU A 49 -4.25 -5.93 10.81
C GLU A 49 -4.46 -4.49 10.31
N GLY A 50 -5.37 -4.30 9.34
CA GLY A 50 -5.76 -2.97 8.86
C GLY A 50 -5.18 -2.61 7.49
N ALA A 51 -4.57 -3.55 6.76
CA ALA A 51 -4.33 -3.34 5.35
C ALA A 51 -5.65 -3.22 4.60
N ARG A 52 -5.67 -2.36 3.59
CA ARG A 52 -6.81 -2.18 2.70
C ARG A 52 -6.41 -2.40 1.26
N THR A 53 -7.25 -3.10 0.52
CA THR A 53 -7.09 -3.28 -0.91
C THR A 53 -7.44 -1.99 -1.62
N VAL A 54 -6.55 -1.51 -2.49
CA VAL A 54 -6.73 -0.30 -3.29
C VAL A 54 -6.51 -0.59 -4.77
N THR A 55 -7.28 0.07 -5.61
CA THR A 55 -7.15 -0.02 -7.07
C THR A 55 -6.01 0.86 -7.58
N ALA A 56 -5.54 0.59 -8.79
CA ALA A 56 -4.51 1.42 -9.42
C ALA A 56 -4.92 2.89 -9.59
N GLU A 57 -6.22 3.16 -9.71
CA GLU A 57 -6.77 4.53 -9.77
C GLU A 57 -6.69 5.22 -8.41
N GLU A 58 -7.18 4.57 -7.36
CA GLU A 58 -7.06 5.08 -5.98
C GLU A 58 -5.61 5.30 -5.56
N VAL A 59 -4.70 4.41 -5.96
CA VAL A 59 -3.27 4.57 -5.70
C VAL A 59 -2.74 5.83 -6.34
N LYS A 60 -3.16 6.15 -7.57
CA LYS A 60 -2.78 7.41 -8.20
C LYS A 60 -3.37 8.58 -7.42
N GLU A 61 -4.61 8.53 -7.00
CA GLU A 61 -5.21 9.63 -6.23
C GLU A 61 -4.57 9.84 -4.85
N MET A 62 -4.18 8.76 -4.17
CA MET A 62 -3.58 8.81 -2.84
C MET A 62 -2.08 9.11 -2.85
N PHE A 63 -1.32 8.48 -3.75
CA PHE A 63 0.15 8.49 -3.74
C PHE A 63 0.74 9.36 -4.86
N ASN A 64 -0.08 9.93 -5.76
CA ASN A 64 0.40 10.90 -6.76
C ASN A 64 0.02 12.33 -6.33
N PRO A 65 0.99 13.17 -5.93
CA PRO A 65 0.71 14.54 -5.47
C PRO A 65 0.38 15.54 -6.59
N LYS A 66 -0.05 15.10 -7.79
CA LYS A 66 -0.19 15.97 -8.99
C LYS A 66 -1.60 16.48 -9.29
N THR A 67 -2.60 16.26 -8.43
CA THR A 67 -4.00 16.66 -8.71
C THR A 67 -4.47 17.89 -7.92
N PHE A 68 -3.56 18.78 -7.54
CA PHE A 68 -3.89 20.18 -7.22
C PHE A 68 -3.07 21.08 -8.13
N GLN A 69 -3.51 21.22 -9.39
CA GLN A 69 -3.24 22.43 -10.15
C GLN A 69 -4.41 23.39 -9.85
N VAL A 70 -4.04 24.49 -9.19
CA VAL A 70 -4.85 25.69 -8.95
C VAL A 70 -5.35 26.32 -10.25
#